data_AF-A0AAU9SBH1-F1
#
_entry.id   AF-A0AAU9SBH1-F1
#
_cell.length_a   1.000
_cell.length_b   1.000
_cell.length_c   1.000
_cell.angle_alpha   90.00
_cell.angle_beta   90.00
_cell.angle_gamma   90.00
#
_symmetry.space_group_name_H-M   'P 1'
#
loop_
_entity.id
_entity.type
_entity.pdbx_description
1 polymer ?
#
loop_
_entity_poly.entity_id
_entity_poly.type
_entity_poly.pdbx_seq_one_letter_code
_entity_poly.pdbx_strand_id
1 'polypeptide(L)'
;MLNSRNWWGACVVHDVLYYYNTNLNKLRAYDPKQRYWRVVRGVEELLSKTAGSWGSRTVSYSGKLALFFHKYNASKLKVTNDVWVAEIALERRQGAEIWGKVQWCDVVFNDGDGRLCIVVKCLSVSI
;
A
#
# COMPACT_ATOMS: atom_id res chain seq x y z
N MET A 1 -10.63 11.92 17.39
CA MET A 1 -9.60 10.86 17.44
C MET A 1 -10.03 9.74 16.52
N LEU A 2 -9.18 9.29 15.59
CA LEU A 2 -9.45 8.10 14.79
C LEU A 2 -9.67 6.93 15.76
N ASN A 3 -10.85 6.29 15.69
CA ASN A 3 -11.26 5.21 16.58
C ASN A 3 -10.14 4.18 16.77
N SER A 4 -10.01 3.69 18.01
CA SER A 4 -9.00 2.75 18.56
C SER A 4 -8.89 1.37 17.90
N ARG A 5 -9.38 1.22 16.67
CA ARG A 5 -9.16 0.00 15.89
C ARG A 5 -7.71 -0.02 15.44
N ASN A 6 -6.98 -1.06 15.82
CA ASN A 6 -5.69 -1.40 15.22
C ASN A 6 -5.93 -1.72 13.74
N TRP A 7 -5.82 -0.72 12.86
CA TRP A 7 -5.90 -0.92 11.42
C TRP A 7 -4.58 -1.53 10.94
N TRP A 8 -4.49 -2.86 11.02
CA TRP A 8 -3.33 -3.60 10.57
C TRP A 8 -3.05 -3.27 9.10
N GLY A 9 -1.84 -2.79 8.83
CA GLY A 9 -1.42 -2.44 7.46
C GLY A 9 -1.93 -1.09 6.95
N ALA A 10 -2.51 -0.25 7.80
CA ALA A 10 -2.86 1.13 7.47
C ALA A 10 -1.77 2.12 7.92
N CYS A 11 -1.71 3.30 7.28
CA CYS A 11 -0.87 4.41 7.72
C CYS A 11 -1.62 5.73 7.64
N VAL A 12 -1.13 6.74 8.36
CA VAL A 12 -1.64 8.11 8.27
C VAL A 12 -0.66 8.96 7.46
N VAL A 13 -1.19 9.67 6.48
CA VAL A 13 -0.46 10.63 5.64
C VAL A 13 -1.31 11.89 5.56
N HIS A 14 -0.76 13.04 5.97
CA HIS A 14 -1.47 14.33 5.99
C HIS A 14 -2.86 14.27 6.66
N ASP A 15 -2.95 13.68 7.86
CA ASP A 15 -4.19 13.48 8.65
C ASP A 15 -5.28 12.60 8.03
N VAL A 16 -4.96 11.90 6.94
CA VAL A 16 -5.87 10.93 6.29
C VAL A 16 -5.33 9.52 6.50
N LEU A 17 -6.20 8.61 6.93
CA LEU A 17 -5.85 7.20 7.12
C LEU A 17 -5.97 6.48 5.77
N TYR A 18 -4.89 5.90 5.30
CA TYR A 18 -4.83 5.10 4.09
C TYR A 18 -4.81 3.61 4.44
N TYR A 19 -5.56 2.83 3.69
CA TYR A 19 -5.65 1.38 3.85
C TYR A 19 -5.89 0.73 2.49
N TYR A 20 -5.10 -0.29 2.17
CA TYR A 20 -5.34 -1.09 0.98
C TYR A 20 -6.29 -2.24 1.29
N ASN A 21 -7.48 -2.19 0.70
CA ASN A 21 -8.48 -3.24 0.81
C ASN A 21 -8.24 -4.26 -0.31
N THR A 22 -7.58 -5.36 0.03
CA THR A 22 -7.24 -6.45 -0.90
C THR A 22 -8.49 -7.12 -1.49
N ASN A 23 -9.55 -7.32 -0.70
CA ASN A 23 -10.81 -7.95 -1.14
C ASN A 23 -11.50 -7.14 -2.25
N LEU A 24 -11.49 -5.81 -2.15
CA LEU A 24 -12.06 -4.93 -3.18
C LEU A 24 -11.04 -4.54 -4.26
N ASN A 25 -9.77 -4.88 -4.04
CA ASN A 25 -8.63 -4.38 -4.78
C ASN A 25 -8.63 -2.84 -4.91
N LYS A 26 -8.88 -2.14 -3.80
CA LYS A 26 -8.95 -0.66 -3.75
C LYS A 26 -8.05 -0.10 -2.66
N LEU A 27 -7.24 0.89 -3.02
CA LEU A 27 -6.62 1.79 -2.04
C LEU A 27 -7.68 2.77 -1.54
N ARG A 28 -7.94 2.77 -0.23
CA ARG A 28 -8.96 3.60 0.40
C ARG A 28 -8.34 4.63 1.33
N ALA A 29 -9.02 5.76 1.44
CA ALA A 29 -8.65 6.88 2.29
C ALA A 29 -9.84 7.24 3.18
N TYR A 30 -9.62 7.31 4.49
CA TYR A 30 -10.59 7.80 5.46
C TYR A 30 -10.19 9.19 5.92
N ASP A 31 -11.04 10.17 5.64
CA ASP A 31 -10.89 11.54 6.12
C ASP A 31 -11.62 11.67 7.45
N PRO A 32 -10.92 11.85 8.59
CA PRO A 32 -11.56 11.97 9.90
C PRO A 32 -12.41 13.23 10.06
N LYS A 33 -12.12 14.29 9.30
CA LYS A 33 -12.89 15.55 9.34
C LYS A 33 -14.23 15.37 8.65
N GLN A 34 -14.23 14.70 7.51
CA GLN A 34 -15.44 14.45 6.72
C GLN A 34 -16.17 13.17 7.15
N ARG A 35 -15.50 12.29 7.90
CA ARG A 35 -16.02 11.06 8.50
C ARG A 35 -16.50 10.00 7.51
N TYR A 36 -15.95 9.96 6.29
CA TYR A 36 -16.27 8.92 5.31
C TYR A 36 -15.05 8.40 4.56
N TRP A 37 -15.21 7.21 3.99
CA TRP A 37 -14.21 6.53 3.17
C TRP A 37 -14.32 6.92 1.71
N ARG A 38 -13.18 7.06 1.05
CA ARG A 38 -13.05 7.28 -0.40
C ARG A 38 -12.12 6.25 -1.02
N VAL A 39 -12.20 6.13 -2.33
CA VAL A 39 -11.23 5.39 -3.14
C VAL A 39 -10.18 6.38 -3.65
N VAL A 40 -8.91 6.00 -3.55
CA VAL A 40 -7.81 6.74 -4.20
C VAL A 40 -7.78 6.34 -5.67
N ARG A 41 -7.95 7.31 -6.57
CA ARG A 41 -7.94 7.11 -8.03
C ARG A 41 -6.51 7.18 -8.60
N GLY A 42 -6.30 6.70 -9.82
CA GLY A 42 -5.03 6.84 -10.55
C GLY A 42 -3.97 5.78 -10.24
N VAL A 43 -4.32 4.79 -9.40
CA VAL A 43 -3.44 3.68 -9.00
C VAL A 43 -3.98 2.32 -9.44
N GLU A 44 -5.03 2.29 -10.26
CA GLU A 44 -5.73 1.06 -10.65
C GLU A 44 -4.82 0.06 -11.37
N GLU A 45 -3.89 0.53 -12.21
CA GLU A 45 -2.91 -0.31 -12.91
C GLU A 45 -1.87 -0.92 -11.94
N LEU A 46 -1.52 -0.21 -10.86
CA LEU A 46 -0.67 -0.79 -9.82
C LEU A 46 -1.44 -1.88 -9.08
N LEU A 47 -2.68 -1.60 -8.68
CA LEU A 47 -3.49 -2.54 -7.91
C LEU A 47 -3.90 -3.78 -8.70
N SER A 48 -3.97 -3.73 -10.03
CA SER A 48 -4.16 -4.94 -10.84
C SER A 48 -2.98 -5.90 -10.74
N LYS A 49 -1.76 -5.39 -10.51
CA LYS A 49 -0.52 -6.17 -10.31
C LYS A 49 -0.41 -6.74 -8.89
N THR A 50 -1.22 -6.25 -7.95
CA THR A 50 -1.24 -6.71 -6.55
C THR A 50 -2.33 -7.76 -6.29
N ALA A 51 -3.05 -8.22 -7.33
CA ALA A 51 -4.11 -9.21 -7.20
C ALA A 51 -3.57 -10.53 -6.60
N GLY A 52 -4.28 -11.06 -5.61
CA GLY A 52 -3.86 -12.28 -4.89
C GLY A 52 -2.72 -12.06 -3.87
N SER A 53 -2.26 -10.82 -3.66
CA SER A 53 -1.32 -10.50 -2.59
C SER A 53 -1.99 -10.60 -1.21
N TRP A 54 -1.27 -11.19 -0.26
CA TRP A 54 -1.65 -11.27 1.15
C TRP A 54 -0.71 -10.41 1.97
N GLY A 55 -1.16 -9.87 3.10
CA GLY A 55 -0.28 -9.13 4.02
C GLY A 55 0.20 -7.76 3.52
N SER A 56 -0.43 -7.23 2.46
CA SER A 56 -0.10 -5.91 1.92
C SER A 56 -0.29 -4.80 2.96
N ARG A 57 0.59 -3.79 2.92
CA ARG A 57 0.69 -2.77 3.96
C ARG A 57 0.97 -1.41 3.37
N THR A 58 0.23 -0.41 3.83
CA THR A 58 0.51 1.00 3.55
C THR A 58 1.43 1.56 4.62
N VAL A 59 2.37 2.42 4.21
CA VAL A 59 3.39 3.03 5.05
C VAL A 59 3.51 4.50 4.68
N SER A 60 3.68 5.36 5.68
CA SER A 60 3.99 6.77 5.47
C SER A 60 5.50 6.93 5.31
N TYR A 61 5.93 7.53 4.21
CA TYR A 61 7.33 7.74 3.88
C TYR A 61 7.53 9.14 3.31
N SER A 62 8.25 10.01 4.02
CA SER A 62 8.54 11.39 3.58
C SER A 62 7.30 12.18 3.10
N GLY A 63 6.16 12.02 3.79
CA GLY A 63 4.88 12.63 3.40
C GLY A 63 4.18 11.96 2.20
N LYS A 64 4.80 10.96 1.57
CA LYS A 64 4.21 10.12 0.54
C LYS A 64 3.67 8.82 1.14
N LEU A 65 2.99 8.05 0.30
CA LEU A 65 2.48 6.74 0.63
C LEU A 65 3.34 5.67 -0.04
N ALA A 66 3.83 4.69 0.71
CA ALA A 66 4.41 3.48 0.16
C ALA A 66 3.43 2.31 0.34
N LEU A 67 3.20 1.54 -0.72
CA LEU A 67 2.41 0.31 -0.67
C LEU A 67 3.34 -0.89 -0.81
N PHE A 68 3.41 -1.68 0.25
CA PHE A 68 4.07 -2.99 0.27
C PHE A 68 3.07 -4.05 -0.13
N PHE A 69 3.46 -4.94 -1.03
CA PHE A 69 2.66 -6.09 -1.42
C PHE A 69 3.55 -7.25 -1.84
N HIS A 70 3.00 -8.45 -1.70
CA HIS A 70 3.68 -9.68 -2.09
C HIS A 70 3.27 -10.09 -3.49
N LYS A 71 4.24 -10.52 -4.30
CA LYS A 71 3.97 -11.11 -5.59
C LYS A 71 4.51 -12.53 -5.64
N TYR A 72 3.60 -13.46 -5.83
CA TYR A 72 3.94 -14.85 -6.07
C TYR A 72 4.37 -15.02 -7.53
N ASN A 73 5.61 -15.46 -7.73
CA ASN A 73 6.14 -15.78 -9.05
C ASN A 73 6.42 -17.29 -9.10
N ALA A 74 5.57 -18.03 -9.80
CA ALA A 74 5.83 -19.42 -10.14
C ALA A 74 6.41 -19.50 -11.56
N SER A 75 7.69 -19.82 -11.64
CA SER A 75 8.34 -20.26 -12.87
C SER A 75 8.51 -21.78 -12.83
N LYS A 76 8.76 -22.42 -13.99
CA LYS A 76 9.00 -23.87 -14.08
C LYS A 76 10.15 -24.37 -13.19
N LEU A 77 11.06 -23.48 -12.79
CA LEU A 77 12.27 -23.81 -12.04
C LEU A 77 12.20 -23.40 -10.57
N LYS A 78 11.32 -22.45 -10.22
CA LYS A 78 11.34 -21.82 -8.90
C LYS A 78 10.04 -21.09 -8.58
N VAL A 79 9.64 -21.21 -7.33
CA VAL A 79 8.60 -20.40 -6.70
C VAL A 79 9.29 -19.33 -5.86
N THR A 80 8.99 -18.06 -6.07
CA THR A 80 9.45 -16.96 -5.21
C THR A 80 8.27 -16.14 -4.68
N ASN A 81 8.49 -15.54 -3.52
CA ASN A 81 7.54 -14.62 -2.88
C ASN A 81 8.21 -13.27 -2.67
N ASP A 82 8.17 -12.45 -3.71
CA ASP A 82 8.92 -11.20 -3.75
C ASP A 82 8.15 -10.11 -3.00
N VAL A 83 8.86 -9.32 -2.19
CA VAL A 83 8.30 -8.12 -1.57
C VAL A 83 8.52 -6.95 -2.51
N TRP A 84 7.40 -6.39 -2.98
CA TRP A 84 7.38 -5.21 -3.81
C TRP A 84 7.01 -3.98 -2.99
N VAL A 85 7.55 -2.84 -3.40
CA VAL A 85 7.18 -1.54 -2.87
C VAL A 85 6.83 -0.62 -4.02
N ALA A 86 5.68 0.03 -3.91
CA ALA A 86 5.30 1.13 -4.77
C ALA A 86 5.26 2.44 -3.99
N GLU A 87 6.03 3.43 -4.42
CA GLU A 87 5.91 4.80 -3.92
C GLU A 87 4.80 5.52 -4.68
N ILE A 88 3.85 6.09 -3.94
CA ILE A 88 2.65 6.75 -4.44
C ILE A 88 2.65 8.18 -3.89
N ALA A 89 2.79 9.15 -4.80
CA ALA A 89 2.53 10.55 -4.49
C ALA A 89 1.01 10.76 -4.44
N LEU A 90 0.54 11.48 -3.41
CA LEU A 90 -0.88 11.74 -3.18
C LEU A 90 -1.21 13.19 -3.53
N GLU A 91 -2.33 13.38 -4.24
CA GLU A 91 -2.85 14.69 -4.65
C GLU A 91 -4.32 14.80 -4.20
N ARG A 92 -4.69 15.94 -3.61
CA ARG A 92 -6.09 16.28 -3.31
C ARG A 92 -6.63 17.20 -4.40
N ARG A 93 -7.76 16.84 -5.00
CA ARG A 93 -8.42 17.62 -6.05
C ARG A 93 -9.77 18.19 -5.60
N GLN A 94 -10.39 18.98 -6.46
CA GLN A 94 -11.73 19.53 -6.23
C GLN A 94 -12.74 18.41 -5.94
N GLY A 95 -13.82 18.73 -5.21
CA GLY A 95 -14.79 17.73 -4.74
C GLY A 95 -14.24 16.77 -3.68
N ALA A 96 -13.10 17.10 -3.08
CA ALA A 96 -12.37 16.27 -2.14
C ALA A 96 -12.00 14.88 -2.70
N GLU A 97 -11.79 14.80 -4.02
CA GLU A 97 -11.17 13.64 -4.63
C GLU A 97 -9.72 13.49 -4.17
N ILE A 98 -9.27 12.23 -4.05
CA ILE A 98 -7.88 11.89 -3.73
C ILE A 98 -7.34 11.04 -4.88
N TRP A 99 -6.26 11.49 -5.47
CA TRP A 99 -5.56 10.83 -6.56
C TRP A 99 -4.19 10.36 -6.07
N GLY A 100 -3.74 9.23 -6.60
CA GLY A 100 -2.41 8.69 -6.42
C GLY A 100 -1.69 8.62 -7.76
N LYS A 101 -0.41 9.00 -7.77
CA LYS A 101 0.50 8.79 -8.90
C LYS A 101 1.67 7.94 -8.44
N VAL A 102 1.82 6.76 -9.04
CA VAL A 102 2.97 5.88 -8.80
C VAL A 102 4.24 6.57 -9.29
N GLN A 103 5.17 6.84 -8.39
CA GLN A 103 6.48 7.44 -8.70
C GLN A 103 7.50 6.36 -9.06
N TRP A 104 7.44 5.23 -8.35
CA TRP A 104 8.36 4.11 -8.49
C TRP A 104 7.69 2.83 -7.98
N CYS A 105 8.05 1.68 -8.56
CA CYS A 105 7.56 0.37 -8.12
C CYS A 105 8.57 -0.71 -8.48
N ASP A 106 9.15 -1.38 -7.48
CA ASP A 106 10.15 -2.42 -7.70
C ASP A 106 10.19 -3.46 -6.56
N VAL A 107 10.94 -4.54 -6.79
CA VAL A 107 11.27 -5.55 -5.79
C VAL A 107 12.31 -4.97 -4.83
N VAL A 108 12.02 -5.00 -3.53
CA VAL A 108 12.98 -4.61 -2.47
C VAL A 108 13.57 -5.81 -1.75
N PHE A 109 12.93 -6.97 -1.85
CA PHE A 109 13.39 -8.18 -1.21
C PHE A 109 12.92 -9.43 -1.96
N ASN A 110 13.85 -10.35 -2.21
CA ASN A 110 13.62 -11.67 -2.78
C ASN A 110 14.53 -12.66 -2.05
N ASP A 111 13.94 -13.62 -1.32
CA ASP A 111 14.70 -14.60 -0.54
C ASP A 111 15.32 -15.70 -1.41
N GLY A 112 14.87 -15.84 -2.66
CA GLY A 112 15.27 -16.90 -3.54
C GLY A 112 15.00 -18.32 -3.00
N ASP A 113 14.16 -18.51 -2.00
CA ASP A 113 13.82 -19.85 -1.47
C ASP A 113 12.29 -20.06 -1.44
N GLY A 114 11.51 -19.06 -1.87
CA GLY A 114 10.06 -19.15 -1.93
C GLY A 114 9.42 -19.22 -0.55
N ARG A 115 10.14 -18.89 0.51
CA ARG A 115 9.58 -18.84 1.85
C ARG A 115 8.67 -17.62 1.96
N LEU A 116 7.66 -17.77 2.81
CA LEU A 116 6.76 -16.67 3.10
C LEU A 116 7.48 -15.65 3.99
N CYS A 117 8.02 -14.60 3.39
CA CYS A 117 8.44 -13.41 4.13
C CYS A 117 7.22 -12.54 4.42
N ILE A 118 7.08 -12.05 5.65
CA ILE A 118 5.98 -11.17 6.07
C ILE A 118 6.58 -9.86 6.58
N VAL A 119 6.09 -8.73 6.07
CA VAL A 119 6.47 -7.42 6.60
C VAL A 119 5.76 -7.18 7.94
N VAL A 120 6.45 -7.49 9.04
CA VAL A 120 5.91 -7.34 10.40
C VAL A 120 5.85 -5.88 10.87
N LYS A 121 6.82 -5.04 10.46
CA LYS A 121 6.89 -3.62 10.80
C LYS A 121 7.64 -2.87 9.70
N CYS A 122 7.19 -1.67 9.36
CA CYS A 122 7.91 -0.76 8.49
C CYS A 122 7.97 0.61 9.16
N LEU A 123 9.15 1.23 9.16
CA LEU A 123 9.42 2.51 9.80
C LEU A 123 10.13 3.40 8.79
N SER A 124 9.67 4.63 8.64
CA SER A 124 10.44 5.66 7.95
C SER A 124 11.56 6.13 8.87
N VAL A 125 12.78 6.20 8.35
CA VAL A 125 13.94 6.78 9.05
C VAL A 125 14.33 8.05 8.30
N SER A 126 14.53 9.13 9.04
CA SER A 126 15.16 10.35 8.51
C SER A 126 16.66 10.25 8.78
N ILE A 127 17.46 10.39 7.74
CA ILE A 127 18.94 10.43 7.81
C ILE A 127 19.39 11.87 7.97
#